data_AF-A0A662YPY1-F1
#
_entry.id   AF-A0A662YPY1-F1
#
_cell.length_a   1.000
_cell.length_b   1.000
_cell.length_c   1.000
_cell.angle_alpha   90.00
_cell.angle_beta   90.00
_cell.angle_gamma   90.00
#
_symmetry.space_group_name_H-M   'P 1'
#
loop_
_entity.id
_entity.type
_entity.pdbx_description
1 polymer ?
#
loop_
_entity_poly.entity_id
_entity_poly.type
_entity_poly.pdbx_seq_one_letter_code
_entity_poly.pdbx_strand_id
1 'polypeptide(L)'
;MVQLYNNTLITILNDAAPEKTQSVSYTRCSPWYTDQLRSMKAACRQLECKWRDSGLTVHFQVWKHLYEYRDAIGSARSTYFCRLIENGHGNPRLLFSTIGQLLEPNRSSTLSASQNLFNNFFEFFITKINRITRQVPVFDTPITSLYWFIGIPFIHFAQVTSLSLTKLVQKN
;
A
#
# COMPACT_ATOMS: atom_id res chain seq x y z
N MET A 1 -41.44 -13.98 16.52
CA MET A 1 -41.34 -13.53 15.10
C MET A 1 -40.05 -12.77 14.82
N VAL A 2 -39.76 -11.66 15.51
CA VAL A 2 -38.54 -10.84 15.26
C VAL A 2 -37.22 -11.60 15.50
N GLN A 3 -37.15 -12.44 16.53
CA GLN A 3 -35.94 -13.26 16.80
C GLN A 3 -35.62 -14.28 15.71
N LEU A 4 -36.65 -14.90 15.12
CA LEU A 4 -36.46 -15.88 14.05
C LEU A 4 -35.86 -15.21 12.81
N TYR A 5 -36.36 -14.03 12.46
CA TYR A 5 -35.87 -13.20 11.36
C TYR A 5 -34.42 -12.76 11.54
N ASN A 6 -34.07 -12.27 12.73
CA ASN A 6 -32.69 -11.86 13.02
C ASN A 6 -31.72 -13.05 12.95
N ASN A 7 -32.13 -14.21 13.45
CA ASN A 7 -31.29 -15.41 13.43
C ASN A 7 -31.05 -15.92 12.00
N THR A 8 -32.05 -15.89 11.12
CA THR A 8 -31.88 -16.29 9.71
C THR A 8 -30.97 -15.34 8.94
N LEU A 9 -31.03 -14.04 9.21
CA LEU A 9 -30.10 -13.09 8.59
C LEU A 9 -28.65 -13.34 9.02
N ILE A 10 -28.43 -13.60 10.31
CA ILE A 10 -27.10 -13.88 10.85
C ILE A 10 -26.54 -15.18 10.27
N THR A 11 -27.35 -16.24 10.12
CA THR A 11 -26.87 -17.49 9.52
C THR A 11 -26.51 -17.35 8.05
N ILE A 12 -27.32 -16.66 7.25
CA ILE A 12 -27.01 -16.39 5.84
C ILE A 12 -25.73 -15.54 5.72
N LEU A 13 -25.59 -14.54 6.58
CA LEU A 13 -24.41 -13.68 6.61
C LEU A 13 -23.14 -14.47 6.97
N ASN A 14 -23.20 -15.32 7.98
CA ASN A 14 -22.07 -16.14 8.40
C ASN A 14 -21.70 -17.22 7.37
N ASP A 15 -22.66 -17.72 6.60
CA ASP A 15 -22.41 -18.70 5.51
C ASP A 15 -21.74 -18.02 4.30
N ALA A 16 -22.28 -16.87 3.87
CA ALA A 16 -21.76 -16.15 2.71
C ALA A 16 -20.44 -15.40 3.00
N ALA A 17 -20.30 -14.85 4.21
CA ALA A 17 -19.19 -14.01 4.63
C ALA A 17 -18.82 -14.31 6.09
N PRO A 18 -18.22 -15.49 6.37
CA PRO A 18 -17.82 -15.86 7.71
C PRO A 18 -16.86 -14.81 8.28
N GLU A 19 -17.14 -14.37 9.50
CA GLU A 19 -16.27 -13.47 10.23
C GLU A 19 -14.91 -14.17 10.47
N LYS A 20 -13.85 -13.62 9.88
CA LYS A 20 -12.49 -14.11 10.04
C LYS A 20 -11.69 -13.06 10.79
N THR A 21 -11.48 -13.28 12.08
CA THR A 21 -10.52 -12.51 12.86
C THR A 21 -9.10 -12.95 12.50
N GLN A 22 -8.33 -12.08 11.87
CA GLN A 22 -6.90 -12.29 11.68
C GLN A 22 -6.13 -11.53 12.76
N SER A 23 -5.22 -12.20 13.46
CA SER A 23 -4.29 -11.54 14.37
C SER A 23 -3.25 -10.79 13.54
N VAL A 24 -3.35 -9.46 13.54
CA VAL A 24 -2.30 -8.62 12.96
C VAL A 24 -1.21 -8.46 14.01
N SER A 25 -0.05 -9.07 13.74
CA SER A 25 1.11 -8.86 14.59
C SER A 25 1.74 -7.50 14.28
N TYR A 26 1.73 -6.59 15.26
CA TYR A 26 2.47 -5.33 15.20
C TYR A 26 3.97 -5.57 15.45
N THR A 27 4.61 -6.49 14.71
CA THR A 27 5.96 -6.98 15.07
C THR A 27 7.05 -5.91 14.98
N ARG A 28 6.82 -4.75 14.35
CA ARG A 28 7.84 -3.69 14.22
C ARG A 28 7.25 -2.28 14.16
N CYS A 29 6.51 -1.86 15.17
CA CYS A 29 6.35 -0.42 15.36
C CYS A 29 7.65 0.10 16.00
N SER A 30 8.26 1.13 15.40
CA SER A 30 9.36 1.82 16.05
C SER A 30 8.90 2.28 17.45
N PRO A 31 9.68 2.04 18.52
CA PRO A 31 9.23 2.31 19.90
C PRO A 31 8.86 3.79 20.14
N TRP A 32 9.42 4.71 19.35
CA TRP A 32 9.13 6.13 19.39
C TRP A 32 7.87 6.55 18.61
N TYR A 33 7.22 5.62 17.90
CA TYR A 33 6.05 5.92 17.06
C TYR A 33 4.74 5.69 17.84
N THR A 34 4.26 6.76 18.47
CA THR A 34 3.11 6.78 19.38
C THR A 34 1.75 6.87 18.67
N ASP A 35 0.66 6.61 19.41
CA ASP A 35 -0.71 6.75 18.87
C ASP A 35 -1.06 8.18 18.48
N GLN A 36 -0.51 9.17 19.20
CA GLN A 36 -0.65 10.58 18.80
C GLN A 36 -0.09 10.83 17.40
N LEU A 37 1.09 10.28 17.08
CA LEU A 37 1.69 10.40 15.74
C LEU A 37 0.86 9.66 14.68
N ARG A 38 0.23 8.54 15.04
CA ARG A 38 -0.73 7.85 14.15
C ARG A 38 -1.94 8.72 13.84
N SER A 39 -2.53 9.35 14.85
CA SER A 39 -3.67 10.26 14.66
C SER A 39 -3.29 11.48 13.80
N MET A 40 -2.13 12.09 14.06
CA MET A 40 -1.63 13.18 13.22
C MET A 40 -1.43 12.74 11.77
N LYS A 41 -0.83 11.55 11.54
CA LYS A 41 -0.67 11.00 10.18
C LYS A 41 -2.02 10.77 9.48
N ALA A 42 -3.02 10.27 10.21
CA ALA A 42 -4.36 10.07 9.67
C ALA A 42 -5.00 11.40 9.26
N ALA A 43 -4.89 12.43 10.11
CA ALA A 43 -5.37 13.78 9.78
C ALA A 43 -4.65 14.37 8.55
N CYS A 44 -3.31 14.22 8.48
CA CYS A 44 -2.52 14.61 7.31
C CYS A 44 -3.05 13.97 6.02
N ARG A 45 -3.33 12.67 6.07
CA ARG A 45 -3.85 11.91 4.94
C ARG A 45 -5.25 12.35 4.54
N GLN A 46 -6.13 12.66 5.49
CA GLN A 46 -7.47 13.16 5.20
C GLN A 46 -7.42 14.51 4.47
N LEU A 47 -6.57 15.44 4.92
CA LEU A 47 -6.37 16.73 4.28
C LEU A 47 -5.80 16.57 2.86
N GLU A 48 -4.84 15.66 2.69
CA GLU A 48 -4.29 15.33 1.38
C GLU A 48 -5.37 14.79 0.43
N CYS A 49 -6.15 13.81 0.89
CA CYS A 49 -7.26 13.25 0.11
C CYS A 49 -8.24 14.35 -0.31
N LYS A 50 -8.61 15.23 0.63
CA LYS A 50 -9.53 16.34 0.36
C LYS A 50 -8.97 17.30 -0.69
N TRP A 51 -7.68 17.61 -0.64
CA TRP A 51 -7.03 18.42 -1.68
C TRP A 51 -7.04 17.72 -3.04
N ARG A 52 -6.69 16.44 -3.11
CA ARG A 52 -6.67 15.68 -4.38
C ARG A 52 -8.05 15.56 -5.02
N ASP A 53 -9.10 15.45 -4.19
CA ASP A 53 -10.49 15.37 -4.64
C ASP A 53 -11.02 16.73 -5.14
N SER A 54 -10.79 17.77 -4.35
CA SER A 54 -11.35 19.10 -4.61
C SER A 54 -10.56 19.96 -5.62
N GLY A 55 -9.25 19.72 -5.77
CA GLY A 55 -8.37 20.51 -6.63
C GLY A 55 -8.16 21.98 -6.20
N LEU A 56 -8.75 22.41 -5.08
CA LEU A 56 -8.76 23.80 -4.63
C LEU A 56 -7.47 24.20 -3.91
N THR A 57 -7.00 25.43 -4.18
CA THR A 57 -5.80 26.02 -3.56
C THR A 57 -5.92 26.16 -2.05
N VAL A 58 -7.11 26.43 -1.52
CA VAL A 58 -7.34 26.53 -0.07
C VAL A 58 -7.05 25.20 0.63
N HIS A 59 -7.50 24.09 0.05
CA HIS A 59 -7.21 22.75 0.60
C HIS A 59 -5.73 22.40 0.48
N PHE A 60 -5.07 22.82 -0.60
CA PHE A 60 -3.62 22.70 -0.72
C PHE A 60 -2.88 23.47 0.36
N GLN A 61 -3.27 24.71 0.66
CA GLN A 61 -2.65 25.52 1.70
C GLN A 61 -2.76 24.82 3.06
N VAL A 62 -3.95 24.38 3.43
CA VAL A 62 -4.17 23.64 4.70
C VAL A 62 -3.31 22.38 4.77
N TRP A 63 -3.25 21.58 3.69
CA TRP A 63 -2.40 20.40 3.64
C TRP A 63 -0.89 20.73 3.68
N LYS A 64 -0.47 21.82 3.03
CA LYS A 64 0.94 22.25 3.00
C LYS A 64 1.46 22.66 4.38
N HIS A 65 0.58 23.11 5.28
CA HIS A 65 0.95 23.51 6.63
C HIS A 65 1.18 22.35 7.61
N LEU A 66 1.22 21.09 7.15
CA LEU A 66 1.45 19.90 7.99
C LEU A 66 2.88 19.74 8.55
N TYR A 67 3.63 20.83 8.67
CA TYR A 67 4.94 20.86 9.33
C TYR A 67 4.88 20.31 10.76
N GLU A 68 3.77 20.53 11.46
CA GLU A 68 3.54 20.02 12.81
C GLU A 68 3.73 18.51 12.93
N TYR A 69 3.24 17.73 11.96
CA TYR A 69 3.41 16.27 11.97
C TYR A 69 4.87 15.87 11.75
N ARG A 70 5.56 16.54 10.82
CA ARG A 70 6.98 16.28 10.56
C ARG A 70 7.83 16.61 11.78
N ASP A 71 7.56 17.74 12.40
CA ASP A 71 8.31 18.23 13.55
C ASP A 71 8.01 17.37 14.79
N ALA A 72 6.77 16.92 14.96
CA ALA A 72 6.40 15.96 15.99
C ALA A 72 7.10 14.60 15.83
N ILE A 73 7.26 14.09 14.59
CA ILE A 73 8.08 12.89 14.33
C ILE A 73 9.53 13.12 14.76
N GLY A 74 10.11 14.24 14.33
CA GLY A 74 11.50 14.59 14.66
C GLY A 74 11.71 14.66 16.17
N SER A 75 10.81 15.36 16.86
CA SER A 75 10.82 15.48 18.32
C SER A 75 10.68 14.12 19.01
N ALA A 76 9.68 13.31 18.64
CA ALA A 76 9.45 12.02 19.29
C ALA A 76 10.64 11.07 19.11
N ARG A 77 11.22 11.05 17.90
CA ARG A 77 12.41 10.25 17.60
C ARG A 77 13.61 10.75 18.40
N SER A 78 13.86 12.06 18.43
CA SER A 78 14.95 12.68 19.19
C SER A 78 14.81 12.38 20.68
N THR A 79 13.66 12.67 21.28
CA THR A 79 13.38 12.40 22.70
C THR A 79 13.61 10.94 23.08
N TYR A 80 13.20 9.99 22.23
CA TYR A 80 13.42 8.58 22.47
C TYR A 80 14.91 8.21 22.52
N PHE A 81 15.69 8.64 21.53
CA PHE A 81 17.11 8.32 21.48
C PHE A 81 17.91 9.07 22.56
N CYS A 82 17.55 10.31 22.91
CA CYS A 82 18.11 11.02 24.05
C CYS A 82 17.92 10.23 25.35
N ARG A 83 16.67 9.82 25.64
CA ARG A 83 16.36 8.99 26.82
C ARG A 83 17.10 7.65 26.80
N LEU A 84 17.25 7.02 25.64
CA LEU A 84 17.96 5.76 25.50
C LEU A 84 19.45 5.90 25.82
N ILE A 85 20.07 7.01 25.41
CA ILE A 85 21.46 7.34 25.72
C ILE A 85 21.62 7.67 27.21
N GLU A 86 20.74 8.49 27.77
CA GLU A 86 20.73 8.86 29.20
C GLU A 86 20.59 7.63 30.11
N ASN A 87 19.63 6.76 29.81
CA ASN A 87 19.42 5.51 30.56
C ASN A 87 20.54 4.49 30.36
N GLY A 88 21.31 4.61 29.27
CA GLY A 88 22.43 3.75 28.92
C GLY A 88 23.75 4.11 29.61
N HIS A 89 23.75 5.09 30.51
CA HIS A 89 24.95 5.54 31.21
C HIS A 89 25.62 4.38 31.97
N GLY A 90 26.91 4.11 31.68
CA GLY A 90 27.66 3.01 32.26
C GLY A 90 27.58 1.67 31.49
N ASN A 91 26.81 1.59 30.39
CA ASN A 91 26.79 0.43 29.50
C ASN A 91 27.28 0.79 28.09
N PRO A 92 28.59 0.67 27.80
CA PRO A 92 29.14 1.02 26.51
C PRO A 92 28.58 0.17 25.37
N ARG A 93 28.25 -1.12 25.60
CA ARG A 93 27.65 -1.98 24.57
C ARG A 93 26.31 -1.43 24.07
N LEU A 94 25.47 -0.96 24.99
CA LEU A 94 24.18 -0.38 24.65
C LEU A 94 24.34 0.96 23.90
N LEU A 95 25.29 1.80 24.31
CA LEU A 95 25.59 3.07 23.63
C LEU A 95 26.09 2.83 22.20
N PHE A 96 27.11 1.98 22.01
CA PHE A 96 27.63 1.66 20.69
C PHE A 96 26.59 0.98 19.80
N SER A 97 25.75 0.11 20.35
CA SER A 97 24.62 -0.47 19.60
C SER A 97 23.60 0.60 19.18
N THR A 98 23.27 1.55 20.06
CA THR A 98 22.35 2.65 19.76
C THR A 98 22.92 3.59 18.68
N ILE A 99 24.21 3.91 18.76
CA ILE A 99 24.93 4.67 17.73
C ILE A 99 24.93 3.91 16.41
N GLY A 100 25.17 2.60 16.43
CA GLY A 100 25.05 1.73 15.28
C GLY A 100 23.66 1.80 14.63
N GLN A 101 22.58 1.74 15.42
CA GLN A 101 21.21 1.87 14.92
C GLN A 101 20.91 3.24 14.28
N LEU A 102 21.61 4.30 14.70
CA LEU A 102 21.45 5.66 14.18
C LEU A 102 22.26 5.91 12.90
N LEU A 103 23.48 5.39 12.84
CA LEU A 103 24.45 5.64 11.77
C LEU A 103 24.40 4.59 10.66
N GLU A 104 24.09 3.34 10.99
CA GLU A 104 24.01 2.30 9.98
C GLU A 104 22.70 2.46 9.19
N PRO A 105 22.77 2.52 7.85
CA PRO A 105 21.59 2.34 7.03
C PRO A 105 20.95 1.04 7.46
N ASN A 106 19.65 1.05 7.72
CA ASN A 106 18.89 -0.15 8.06
C ASN A 106 19.25 -1.20 7.00
N ARG A 107 20.12 -2.15 7.38
CA ARG A 107 20.35 -3.35 6.59
C ARG A 107 19.08 -4.13 6.78
N SER A 108 18.00 -3.65 6.14
CA SER A 108 16.90 -4.50 5.76
C SER A 108 17.63 -5.66 5.13
N SER A 109 17.60 -6.79 5.83
CA SER A 109 17.88 -8.06 5.21
C SER A 109 17.02 -8.01 3.95
N THR A 110 17.65 -7.65 2.84
CA THR A 110 17.30 -8.19 1.55
C THR A 110 17.45 -9.66 1.85
N LEU A 111 16.34 -10.26 2.31
CA LEU A 111 16.05 -11.65 2.09
C LEU A 111 16.41 -11.80 0.63
N SER A 112 17.61 -12.30 0.36
CA SER A 112 18.03 -12.66 -0.97
C SER A 112 16.98 -13.67 -1.36
N ALA A 113 15.95 -13.21 -2.08
CA ALA A 113 14.84 -14.04 -2.48
C ALA A 113 15.51 -15.21 -3.18
N SER A 114 15.47 -16.39 -2.55
CA SER A 114 16.15 -17.53 -3.12
C SER A 114 15.54 -17.75 -4.51
N GLN A 115 16.35 -18.17 -5.48
CA GLN A 115 15.83 -18.46 -6.82
C GLN A 115 14.60 -19.38 -6.74
N ASN A 116 14.57 -20.27 -5.76
CA ASN A 116 13.45 -21.14 -5.46
C ASN A 116 12.17 -20.38 -5.06
N LEU A 117 12.25 -19.34 -4.23
CA LEU A 117 11.09 -18.52 -3.87
C LEU A 117 10.53 -17.80 -5.10
N PHE A 118 11.39 -17.28 -5.97
CA PHE A 118 10.98 -16.63 -7.22
C PHE A 118 10.31 -17.62 -8.18
N ASN A 119 10.92 -18.79 -8.38
CA ASN A 119 10.37 -19.85 -9.23
C ASN A 119 9.02 -20.35 -8.70
N ASN A 120 8.89 -20.58 -7.39
CA ASN A 120 7.63 -20.99 -6.78
C ASN A 120 6.55 -19.91 -6.89
N PHE A 121 6.91 -18.64 -6.74
CA PHE A 121 6.01 -17.52 -6.95
C PHE A 121 5.52 -17.50 -8.40
N PHE A 122 6.42 -17.61 -9.37
CA PHE A 122 6.09 -17.63 -10.79
C PHE A 122 5.15 -18.80 -11.15
N GLU A 123 5.53 -20.03 -10.76
CA GLU A 123 4.74 -21.24 -10.99
C GLU A 123 3.34 -21.16 -10.39
N PHE A 124 3.20 -20.55 -9.21
CA PHE A 124 1.89 -20.33 -8.60
C PHE A 124 0.96 -19.50 -9.51
N PHE A 125 1.45 -18.39 -10.09
CA PHE A 125 0.63 -17.56 -10.98
C PHE A 125 0.33 -18.27 -12.28
N ILE A 126 1.29 -18.94 -12.90
CA ILE A 126 1.09 -19.71 -14.13
C ILE A 126 0.03 -20.79 -13.90
N THR A 127 0.17 -21.57 -12.84
CA THR A 127 -0.79 -22.61 -12.46
C THR A 127 -2.17 -22.03 -12.18
N LYS A 128 -2.25 -20.90 -11.47
CA LYS A 128 -3.52 -20.23 -11.18
C LYS A 128 -4.20 -19.71 -12.44
N ILE A 129 -3.46 -19.05 -13.33
CA ILE A 129 -3.97 -18.55 -14.61
C ILE A 129 -4.51 -19.72 -15.43
N ASN A 130 -3.71 -20.79 -15.60
CA ASN A 130 -4.13 -22.00 -16.32
C ASN A 130 -5.37 -22.66 -15.71
N ARG A 131 -5.49 -22.65 -14.38
CA ARG A 131 -6.68 -23.18 -13.70
C ARG A 131 -7.91 -22.34 -14.00
N ILE A 132 -7.80 -21.01 -13.97
CA ILE A 132 -8.90 -20.10 -14.27
C ILE A 132 -9.30 -20.20 -15.74
N THR A 133 -8.35 -20.17 -16.67
CA THR A 133 -8.63 -20.25 -18.10
C THR A 133 -9.28 -21.57 -18.49
N ARG A 134 -8.97 -22.68 -17.81
CA ARG A 134 -9.66 -23.98 -17.99
C ARG A 134 -11.07 -24.02 -17.40
N GLN A 135 -11.34 -23.21 -16.37
CA GLN A 135 -12.65 -23.14 -15.72
C GLN A 135 -13.60 -22.16 -16.42
N VAL A 136 -13.06 -21.21 -17.18
CA VAL A 136 -13.85 -20.37 -18.07
C VAL A 136 -14.21 -21.21 -19.29
N PRO A 137 -15.51 -21.47 -19.55
CA PRO A 137 -15.89 -22.13 -20.79
C PRO A 137 -15.39 -21.28 -21.96
N VAL A 138 -14.53 -21.88 -22.79
CA VAL A 138 -14.22 -21.31 -24.09
C VAL A 138 -15.54 -21.36 -24.84
N PHE A 139 -16.18 -20.20 -25.01
CA PHE A 139 -17.22 -20.09 -26.00
C PHE A 139 -16.49 -20.22 -27.34
N ASP A 140 -16.45 -21.44 -27.88
CA ASP A 140 -16.11 -21.72 -29.28
C ASP A 140 -17.25 -21.17 -30.15
N THR A 141 -17.52 -19.87 -30.05
CA THR A 141 -18.24 -19.17 -31.10
C THR A 141 -17.19 -18.82 -32.14
N PRO A 142 -17.30 -19.31 -33.39
CA PRO A 142 -16.52 -18.72 -34.48
C PRO A 142 -16.74 -17.21 -34.39
N ILE A 143 -15.64 -16.46 -34.34
CA ILE A 143 -15.65 -15.00 -34.23
C ILE A 143 -16.17 -14.46 -35.56
N THR A 144 -17.48 -14.52 -35.71
CA THR A 144 -18.25 -13.90 -36.76
C THR A 144 -19.53 -13.44 -36.08
N SER A 145 -19.62 -12.13 -35.87
CA SER A 145 -20.82 -11.43 -35.44
C SER A 145 -21.26 -11.63 -33.98
N LEU A 146 -20.81 -10.74 -33.10
CA LEU A 146 -21.68 -9.66 -32.61
C LEU A 146 -20.83 -8.58 -31.93
N TYR A 147 -20.94 -7.37 -32.47
CA TYR A 147 -20.24 -6.17 -32.05
C TYR A 147 -20.68 -5.73 -30.64
N TRP A 148 -19.80 -5.84 -29.64
CA TRP A 148 -19.83 -4.94 -28.48
C TRP A 148 -19.05 -3.64 -28.74
N PHE A 149 -18.29 -3.57 -29.84
CA PHE A 149 -17.48 -2.40 -30.16
C PHE A 149 -18.17 -1.50 -31.18
N ILE A 150 -18.81 -0.44 -30.70
CA ILE A 150 -19.35 0.67 -31.51
C ILE A 150 -18.22 1.67 -31.78
N GLY A 151 -17.09 1.19 -32.30
CA GLY A 151 -15.91 2.00 -32.55
C GLY A 151 -15.21 1.57 -33.83
N ILE A 152 -14.37 2.47 -34.36
CA ILE A 152 -13.51 2.15 -35.50
C ILE A 152 -12.46 1.15 -35.00
N PRO A 153 -12.42 -0.09 -35.53
CA PRO A 153 -11.43 -1.07 -35.11
C PRO A 153 -10.03 -0.48 -35.31
N PHE A 154 -9.20 -0.56 -34.29
CA PHE A 154 -7.83 -0.08 -34.37
C PHE A 154 -7.01 -1.08 -35.19
N ILE A 155 -6.90 -0.85 -36.50
CA ILE A 155 -6.34 -1.82 -37.45
C ILE A 155 -4.80 -1.74 -37.51
N HIS A 156 -4.20 -0.62 -37.09
CA HIS A 156 -2.76 -0.40 -37.18
C HIS A 156 -2.32 0.80 -36.32
N PHE A 157 -1.12 0.71 -35.73
CA PHE A 157 -0.45 1.84 -35.10
C PHE A 157 0.18 2.74 -36.16
N ALA A 158 -0.26 4.00 -36.24
CA ALA A 158 0.45 5.00 -37.02
C ALA A 158 1.92 5.09 -36.56
N GLN A 159 2.85 5.07 -37.52
CA GLN A 159 4.28 5.18 -37.23
C GLN A 159 4.53 6.47 -36.43
N VAL A 160 5.18 6.31 -35.27
CA VAL A 160 5.46 7.43 -34.36
C VAL A 160 6.54 8.31 -34.99
N THR A 161 6.19 9.55 -35.31
CA THR A 161 7.15 10.57 -35.77
C THR A 161 7.77 11.29 -34.58
N SER A 162 8.99 11.80 -34.75
CA SER A 162 9.74 12.55 -33.72
C SER A 162 8.94 13.75 -33.18
N LEU A 163 8.13 14.40 -34.03
CA LEU A 163 7.26 15.50 -33.66
C LEU A 163 6.18 15.08 -32.62
N SER A 164 5.57 13.89 -32.77
CA SER A 164 4.56 13.38 -31.82
C SER A 164 5.16 13.07 -30.45
N LEU A 165 6.42 12.62 -30.39
CA LEU A 165 7.13 12.41 -29.13
C LEU A 165 7.39 13.72 -28.39
N THR A 166 7.74 14.81 -29.09
CA THR A 166 7.99 16.10 -28.44
C THR A 166 6.74 16.68 -27.76
N LYS A 167 5.54 16.44 -28.30
CA LYS A 167 4.27 16.84 -27.68
C LYS A 167 3.93 16.04 -26.42
N LEU A 168 4.38 14.79 -26.34
CA LEU A 168 4.18 13.90 -25.18
C LEU A 168 5.15 14.22 -24.03
N VAL A 169 6.34 14.73 -24.37
CA VAL A 169 7.41 15.05 -23.41
C VAL A 169 7.31 16.47 -22.85
N GLN A 170 6.46 17.35 -23.41
CA GLN A 170 6.13 18.61 -22.75
C GLN A 170 5.27 18.37 -21.50
N LYS A 171 5.95 18.09 -20.40
CA LYS A 171 5.42 18.11 -19.04
C LYS A 171 6.01 19.32 -18.32
N ASN A 172 5.10 20.12 -17.77
CA ASN A 172 5.32 21.20 -16.80
C ASN A 172 6.36 20.84 -15.74
#